data_AF-A0A2T5LLV8-F1
#
_entry.id   AF-A0A2T5LLV8-F1
#
_cell.length_a   1.000
_cell.length_b   1.000
_cell.length_c   1.000
_cell.angle_alpha   90.00
_cell.angle_beta   90.00
_cell.angle_gamma   90.00
#
_symmetry.space_group_name_H-M   'P 1'
#
loop_
_entity.id
_entity.type
_entity.pdbx_description
1 polymer ?
#
loop_
_entity_poly.entity_id
_entity_poly.type
_entity_poly.pdbx_seq_one_letter_code
_entity_poly.pdbx_strand_id
1 'polypeptide(L)'
;MTSQQTADIVIIGRGIVGSALAYFWSISDAEKRVVVIDRSFSTLKGSTGVAPGFVGQFNESEVLTRLAIDSVKEYLKIPGGVDLVGGLELATSSHGVEKLKSRLEMAKNVGLEAELISAERASQMAPSLVRNDSLLALHFAGDGTASPITIVSFYREEARKHGADLIEGDVTDIRVSDGRVNGVMTPSGFIEAVDTATKRALDPNRFKGRDIESLKQESLDGYNHIYKTQENSQ
;
A
#
# COMPACT_ATOMS: atom_id res chain seq x y z
N MET A 1 12.75 -37.34 -3.50
CA MET A 1 11.57 -36.99 -2.68
C MET A 1 11.47 -35.48 -2.68
N THR A 2 10.58 -34.90 -3.48
CA THR A 2 10.31 -33.46 -3.46
C THR A 2 9.53 -33.15 -2.19
N SER A 3 10.11 -32.44 -1.23
CA SER A 3 9.41 -32.01 -0.02
C SER A 3 8.25 -31.09 -0.42
N GLN A 4 7.03 -31.51 -0.12
CA GLN A 4 5.83 -30.70 -0.34
C GLN A 4 5.90 -29.49 0.60
N GLN A 5 6.08 -28.29 0.02
CA GLN A 5 6.06 -27.04 0.79
C GLN A 5 4.61 -26.60 1.00
N THR A 6 4.25 -26.31 2.25
CA THR A 6 2.93 -25.82 2.64
C THR A 6 3.01 -24.36 3.08
N ALA A 7 2.07 -23.53 2.65
CA ALA A 7 1.93 -22.13 3.03
C ALA A 7 0.49 -21.82 3.41
N ASP A 8 0.23 -20.90 4.35
CA ASP A 8 -1.11 -20.35 4.55
C ASP A 8 -1.41 -19.28 3.50
N ILE A 9 -0.41 -18.47 3.16
CA ILE A 9 -0.52 -17.32 2.26
C ILE A 9 0.61 -17.39 1.24
N VAL A 10 0.25 -17.34 -0.05
CA VAL A 10 1.21 -17.24 -1.15
C VAL A 10 1.03 -15.90 -1.85
N ILE A 11 2.09 -15.09 -1.88
CA ILE A 11 2.13 -13.78 -2.54
C ILE A 11 2.97 -13.93 -3.81
N ILE A 12 2.37 -13.63 -4.97
CA ILE A 12 3.04 -13.69 -6.27
C ILE A 12 3.47 -12.27 -6.68
N GLY A 13 4.78 -12.03 -6.67
CA GLY A 13 5.42 -10.77 -6.99
C GLY A 13 5.88 -10.00 -5.76
N ARG A 14 7.14 -9.53 -5.77
CA ARG A 14 7.77 -8.75 -4.69
C ARG A 14 7.84 -7.25 -4.97
N GLY A 15 6.94 -6.73 -5.80
CA GLY A 15 6.77 -5.29 -5.96
C GLY A 15 6.36 -4.62 -4.65
N ILE A 16 6.20 -3.30 -4.65
CA ILE A 16 5.85 -2.54 -3.43
C ILE A 16 4.64 -3.12 -2.68
N VAL A 17 3.60 -3.52 -3.42
CA VAL A 17 2.39 -4.12 -2.85
C VAL A 17 2.69 -5.49 -2.21
N GLY A 18 3.33 -6.39 -2.94
CA GLY A 18 3.58 -7.75 -2.46
C GLY A 18 4.54 -7.80 -1.28
N SER A 19 5.59 -6.96 -1.28
CA SER A 19 6.51 -6.87 -0.15
C SER A 19 5.88 -6.23 1.08
N ALA A 20 5.09 -5.16 0.93
CA ALA A 20 4.34 -4.58 2.04
C ALA A 20 3.34 -5.59 2.61
N LEU A 21 2.59 -6.29 1.75
CA LEU A 21 1.64 -7.31 2.15
C LEU A 21 2.32 -8.45 2.94
N ALA A 22 3.48 -8.91 2.48
CA ALA A 22 4.26 -9.93 3.17
C ALA A 22 4.67 -9.46 4.57
N TYR A 23 5.21 -8.23 4.67
CA TYR A 23 5.61 -7.65 5.94
C TYR A 23 4.43 -7.54 6.92
N PHE A 24 3.33 -6.92 6.51
CA PHE A 24 2.18 -6.70 7.39
C PHE A 24 1.53 -8.01 7.84
N TRP A 25 1.43 -9.03 6.97
CA TRP A 25 0.94 -10.35 7.38
C TRP A 25 1.87 -11.01 8.38
N SER A 26 3.18 -11.03 8.12
CA SER A 26 4.16 -11.68 8.98
C SER A 26 4.24 -11.07 10.39
N ILE A 27 3.94 -9.77 10.56
CA ILE A 27 3.87 -9.14 11.89
C ILE A 27 2.49 -9.21 12.55
N SER A 28 1.43 -9.46 11.78
CA SER A 28 0.05 -9.50 12.31
C SER A 28 -0.32 -10.86 12.88
N ASP A 29 0.21 -11.94 12.29
CA ASP A 29 -0.05 -13.31 12.73
C ASP A 29 1.19 -14.18 12.50
N ALA A 30 1.96 -14.39 13.56
CA ALA A 30 3.20 -15.17 13.52
C ALA A 30 2.96 -16.67 13.28
N GLU A 31 1.73 -17.17 13.40
CA GLU A 31 1.40 -18.57 13.11
C GLU A 31 1.20 -18.82 11.61
N LYS A 32 0.97 -17.76 10.83
CA LYS A 32 0.74 -17.85 9.38
C LYS A 32 2.05 -18.04 8.62
N ARG A 33 2.12 -19.10 7.83
CA ARG A 33 3.25 -19.33 6.91
C ARG A 33 3.05 -18.51 5.64
N VAL A 34 3.76 -17.39 5.54
CA VAL A 34 3.78 -16.51 4.36
C VAL A 34 4.90 -16.91 3.41
N VAL A 35 4.57 -17.15 2.15
CA VAL A 35 5.54 -17.40 1.07
C VAL A 35 5.43 -16.29 0.03
N VAL A 36 6.54 -15.65 -0.31
CA VAL A 36 6.63 -14.69 -1.42
C VAL A 36 7.40 -15.33 -2.57
N ILE A 37 6.78 -15.38 -3.75
CA ILE A 37 7.38 -15.89 -4.97
C ILE A 37 7.61 -14.75 -5.94
N ASP A 38 8.84 -14.57 -6.41
CA ASP A 38 9.14 -13.59 -7.46
C ASP A 38 10.21 -14.12 -8.42
N ARG A 39 10.16 -13.68 -9.68
CA ARG A 39 11.09 -14.08 -10.74
C ARG A 39 12.54 -13.68 -10.50
N SER A 40 12.81 -12.73 -9.61
CA SER A 40 14.17 -12.33 -9.26
C SER A 40 14.20 -11.58 -7.94
N PHE A 41 15.01 -12.03 -6.98
CA PHE A 41 15.29 -11.35 -5.72
C PHE A 41 16.50 -10.40 -5.79
N SER A 42 17.31 -10.51 -6.84
CA SER A 42 18.42 -9.60 -7.14
C SER A 42 17.97 -8.31 -7.84
N THR A 43 16.93 -8.36 -8.68
CA THR A 43 16.46 -7.21 -9.47
C THR A 43 14.95 -7.02 -9.39
N LEU A 44 14.46 -5.78 -9.37
CA LEU A 44 13.03 -5.49 -9.48
C LEU A 44 12.65 -5.39 -10.96
N LYS A 45 12.01 -6.43 -11.49
CA LYS A 45 11.64 -6.53 -12.92
C LYS A 45 10.29 -5.86 -13.26
N GLY A 46 9.50 -5.51 -12.25
CA GLY A 46 8.16 -4.89 -12.42
C GLY A 46 8.18 -3.36 -12.40
N SER A 47 6.99 -2.76 -12.45
CA SER A 47 6.80 -1.29 -12.45
C SER A 47 7.46 -0.59 -11.27
N THR A 48 7.50 -1.23 -10.09
CA THR A 48 8.19 -0.69 -8.91
C THR A 48 9.67 -0.41 -9.17
N GLY A 49 10.35 -1.23 -9.98
CA GLY A 49 11.78 -1.07 -10.27
C GLY A 49 12.11 0.13 -11.17
N VAL A 50 11.11 0.70 -11.85
CA VAL A 50 11.26 1.85 -12.77
C VAL A 50 10.44 3.05 -12.35
N ALA A 51 9.83 3.02 -11.15
CA ALA A 51 9.02 4.13 -10.66
C ALA A 51 9.92 5.35 -10.34
N PRO A 52 9.55 6.56 -10.78
CA PRO A 52 10.37 7.77 -10.56
C PRO A 52 10.36 8.24 -9.10
N GLY A 53 9.45 7.72 -8.27
CA GLY A 53 9.45 7.93 -6.83
C GLY A 53 8.63 9.11 -6.33
N PHE A 54 7.99 9.93 -7.16
CA PHE A 54 7.11 10.99 -6.64
C PHE A 54 5.88 10.40 -5.92
N VAL A 55 5.57 10.93 -4.73
CA VAL A 55 4.41 10.55 -3.92
C VAL A 55 3.61 11.80 -3.58
N GLY A 56 2.51 11.99 -4.32
CA GLY A 56 1.49 12.99 -3.99
C GLY A 56 0.35 12.34 -3.20
N GLN A 57 -0.05 12.96 -2.08
CA GLN A 57 -1.06 12.37 -1.20
C GLN A 57 -2.49 12.67 -1.62
N PHE A 58 -2.74 13.81 -2.26
CA PHE A 58 -4.09 14.18 -2.66
C PHE A 58 -4.61 13.32 -3.82
N ASN A 59 -5.84 12.86 -3.71
CA ASN A 59 -6.61 12.25 -4.79
C ASN A 59 -8.05 12.81 -4.79
N GLU A 60 -8.73 12.77 -5.95
CA GLU A 60 -10.15 13.14 -6.01
C GLU A 60 -11.03 12.17 -5.20
N SER A 61 -10.57 10.93 -5.01
CA SER A 61 -11.16 9.98 -4.07
C SER A 61 -10.61 10.19 -2.66
N GLU A 62 -11.51 10.40 -1.70
CA GLU A 62 -11.17 10.47 -0.27
C GLU A 62 -10.46 9.20 0.20
N VAL A 63 -10.93 8.02 -0.21
CA VAL A 63 -10.34 6.73 0.20
C VAL A 63 -8.90 6.62 -0.30
N LEU A 64 -8.63 7.05 -1.54
CA LEU A 64 -7.27 7.04 -2.08
C LEU A 64 -6.38 8.09 -1.43
N THR A 65 -6.94 9.23 -1.01
CA THR A 65 -6.19 10.25 -0.25
C THR A 65 -5.76 9.71 1.10
N ARG A 66 -6.67 9.08 1.84
CA ARG A 66 -6.36 8.43 3.13
C ARG A 66 -5.31 7.32 2.96
N LEU A 67 -5.45 6.50 1.92
CA LEU A 67 -4.46 5.46 1.60
C LEU A 67 -3.07 6.04 1.34
N ALA A 68 -2.98 7.15 0.59
CA ALA A 68 -1.70 7.78 0.30
C ALA A 68 -1.08 8.43 1.56
N ILE A 69 -1.88 9.10 2.39
CA ILE A 69 -1.45 9.63 3.69
C ILE A 69 -0.88 8.51 4.56
N ASP A 70 -1.61 7.39 4.69
CA ASP A 70 -1.15 6.28 5.52
C ASP A 70 0.09 5.58 4.92
N SER A 71 0.19 5.51 3.59
CA SER A 71 1.39 5.01 2.91
C SER A 71 2.62 5.87 3.22
N VAL A 72 2.50 7.20 3.15
CA VAL A 72 3.59 8.13 3.51
C VAL A 72 3.97 7.97 4.98
N LYS A 73 2.99 7.88 5.89
CA LYS A 73 3.25 7.62 7.33
C LYS A 73 4.03 6.33 7.56
N GLU A 74 3.71 5.26 6.83
CA GLU A 74 4.47 4.00 6.93
C GLU A 74 5.87 4.14 6.33
N TYR A 75 6.02 4.81 5.20
CA TYR A 75 7.33 5.01 4.56
C TYR A 75 8.27 5.89 5.36
N LEU A 76 7.75 6.85 6.15
CA LEU A 76 8.54 7.68 7.06
C LEU A 76 9.21 6.87 8.17
N LYS A 77 8.69 5.68 8.50
CA LYS A 77 9.34 4.77 9.47
C LYS A 77 10.56 4.06 8.89
N ILE A 78 10.77 4.14 7.58
CA ILE A 78 11.83 3.46 6.86
C ILE A 78 12.98 4.44 6.61
N PRO A 79 14.19 4.21 7.16
CA PRO A 79 15.33 5.06 6.91
C PRO A 79 15.65 5.19 5.40
N GLY A 80 15.61 6.41 4.88
CA GLY A 80 15.80 6.67 3.45
C GLY A 80 14.66 6.18 2.55
N GLY A 81 13.50 5.87 3.13
CA GLY A 81 12.31 5.42 2.41
C GLY A 81 11.62 6.57 1.67
N VAL A 82 11.39 7.70 2.34
CA VAL A 82 10.72 8.88 1.78
C VAL A 82 11.37 10.17 2.28
N ASP A 83 11.40 11.19 1.43
CA ASP A 83 11.78 12.57 1.76
C ASP A 83 10.61 13.50 1.43
N LEU A 84 10.13 14.27 2.41
CA LEU A 84 8.99 15.18 2.28
C LEU A 84 9.45 16.53 1.73
N VAL A 85 9.74 16.55 0.44
CA VAL A 85 10.21 17.75 -0.28
C VAL A 85 9.08 18.71 -0.67
N GLY A 86 7.83 18.32 -0.40
CA GLY A 86 6.62 19.02 -0.81
C GLY A 86 6.21 18.74 -2.25
N GLY A 87 4.98 19.11 -2.57
CA GLY A 87 4.37 19.01 -3.90
C GLY A 87 3.76 20.34 -4.31
N LEU A 88 4.00 20.75 -5.56
CA LEU A 88 3.45 22.00 -6.13
C LEU A 88 2.57 21.69 -7.32
N GLU A 89 1.31 22.11 -7.26
CA GLU A 89 0.40 22.15 -8.41
C GLU A 89 0.21 23.61 -8.85
N LEU A 90 0.55 23.93 -10.11
CA LEU A 90 0.52 25.30 -10.63
C LEU A 90 -0.75 25.56 -11.43
N ALA A 91 -1.35 26.73 -11.25
CA ALA A 91 -2.42 27.25 -12.11
C ALA A 91 -1.90 28.37 -13.00
N THR A 92 -1.99 28.20 -14.32
CA THR A 92 -1.64 29.22 -15.33
C THR A 92 -2.86 29.88 -15.98
N SER A 93 -4.06 29.61 -15.47
CA SER A 93 -5.32 30.18 -15.95
C SER A 93 -6.32 30.35 -14.81
N SER A 94 -7.30 31.24 -14.98
CA SER A 94 -8.36 31.45 -13.98
C SER A 94 -9.17 30.18 -13.71
N HIS A 95 -9.40 29.34 -14.72
CA HIS A 95 -10.05 28.04 -14.52
C HIS A 95 -9.18 27.10 -13.66
N GLY A 96 -7.87 27.09 -13.87
CA GLY A 96 -6.93 26.34 -13.02
C GLY A 96 -6.96 26.82 -11.57
N VAL A 97 -7.07 28.13 -11.34
CA VAL A 97 -7.20 28.70 -9.99
C VAL A 97 -8.44 28.16 -9.27
N GLU A 98 -9.60 28.14 -9.93
CA GLU A 98 -10.82 27.59 -9.34
C GLU A 98 -10.70 26.08 -9.06
N LYS A 99 -10.02 25.33 -9.94
CA LYS A 99 -9.73 23.91 -9.69
C LYS A 99 -8.86 23.71 -8.45
N LEU A 100 -7.80 24.51 -8.28
CA LEU A 100 -6.93 24.42 -7.10
C LEU A 100 -7.65 24.80 -5.81
N LYS A 101 -8.54 25.81 -5.84
CA LYS A 101 -9.42 26.12 -4.69
C LYS A 101 -10.32 24.95 -4.34
N SER A 102 -10.96 24.31 -5.33
CA SER A 102 -11.78 23.13 -5.09
C SER A 102 -10.97 21.97 -4.49
N ARG A 103 -9.75 21.73 -4.98
CA ARG A 103 -8.85 20.70 -4.45
C ARG A 103 -8.42 21.01 -3.01
N LEU A 104 -8.13 22.27 -2.68
CA LEU A 104 -7.83 22.69 -1.31
C LEU A 104 -8.99 22.34 -0.37
N GLU A 105 -10.23 22.66 -0.73
CA GLU A 105 -11.38 22.35 0.11
C GLU A 105 -11.60 20.83 0.26
N MET A 106 -11.39 20.05 -0.81
CA MET A 106 -11.42 18.59 -0.73
C MET A 106 -10.32 18.03 0.19
N ALA A 107 -9.11 18.59 0.12
CA ALA A 107 -7.98 18.18 0.97
C ALA A 107 -8.29 18.45 2.45
N LYS A 108 -8.84 19.63 2.77
CA LYS A 108 -9.26 19.99 4.12
C LYS A 108 -10.32 19.05 4.68
N ASN A 109 -11.30 18.65 3.87
CA ASN A 109 -12.38 17.75 4.30
C ASN A 109 -11.88 16.39 4.80
N VAL A 110 -10.70 15.96 4.34
CA VAL A 110 -10.07 14.68 4.74
C VAL A 110 -8.88 14.87 5.67
N GLY A 111 -8.65 16.11 6.14
CA GLY A 111 -7.55 16.46 7.04
C GLY A 111 -6.17 16.48 6.40
N LEU A 112 -6.08 16.57 5.06
CA LEU A 112 -4.81 16.73 4.35
C LEU A 112 -4.40 18.20 4.35
N GLU A 113 -3.25 18.52 4.95
CA GLU A 113 -2.69 19.87 4.97
C GLU A 113 -2.26 20.32 3.57
N ALA A 114 -2.80 21.46 3.14
CA ALA A 114 -2.45 22.11 1.89
C ALA A 114 -2.64 23.62 1.99
N GLU A 115 -1.87 24.37 1.21
CA GLU A 115 -1.90 25.84 1.21
C GLU A 115 -1.93 26.38 -0.23
N LEU A 116 -2.80 27.34 -0.51
CA LEU A 116 -2.68 28.14 -1.74
C LEU A 116 -1.61 29.21 -1.52
N ILE A 117 -0.57 29.18 -2.35
CA ILE A 117 0.56 30.11 -2.28
C ILE A 117 0.66 30.95 -3.55
N SER A 118 1.29 32.12 -3.45
CA SER A 118 1.52 32.98 -4.59
C SER A 118 2.50 32.34 -5.60
N ALA A 119 2.45 32.78 -6.84
CA ALA A 119 3.38 32.32 -7.88
C ALA A 119 4.84 32.66 -7.54
N GLU A 120 5.08 33.81 -6.89
CA GLU A 120 6.41 34.20 -6.43
C GLU A 120 6.94 33.23 -5.37
N ARG A 121 6.09 32.81 -4.42
CA ARG A 121 6.48 31.83 -3.41
C ARG A 121 6.78 30.48 -4.05
N ALA A 122 5.95 30.02 -4.99
CA ALA A 122 6.19 28.78 -5.73
C ALA A 122 7.50 28.85 -6.54
N SER A 123 7.81 30.00 -7.16
CA SER A 123 9.06 30.22 -7.88
C SER A 123 10.28 30.22 -6.95
N GLN A 124 10.17 30.75 -5.73
CA GLN A 124 11.24 30.63 -4.73
C GLN A 124 11.51 29.18 -4.31
N MET A 125 10.46 28.35 -4.24
CA MET A 125 10.57 26.94 -3.84
C MET A 125 11.15 26.05 -4.93
N ALA A 126 10.80 26.31 -6.20
CA ALA A 126 11.27 25.53 -7.34
C ALA A 126 11.71 26.44 -8.51
N PRO A 127 12.79 27.23 -8.35
CA PRO A 127 13.16 28.31 -9.28
C PRO A 127 13.56 27.83 -10.68
N SER A 128 13.98 26.57 -10.82
CA SER A 128 14.33 25.99 -12.13
C SER A 128 13.13 25.46 -12.90
N LEU A 129 11.96 25.31 -12.26
CA LEU A 129 10.77 24.67 -12.82
C LEU A 129 9.58 25.63 -12.93
N VAL A 130 9.42 26.51 -11.94
CA VAL A 130 8.27 27.40 -11.82
C VAL A 130 8.61 28.77 -12.41
N ARG A 131 7.92 29.10 -13.49
CA ARG A 131 8.03 30.40 -14.18
C ARG A 131 7.05 31.41 -13.56
N ASN A 132 7.35 32.69 -13.72
CA ASN A 132 6.51 33.81 -13.26
C ASN A 132 5.24 34.04 -14.12
N ASP A 133 4.83 33.07 -14.94
CA ASP A 133 3.58 33.10 -15.71
C ASP A 133 2.43 32.34 -15.01
N SER A 134 2.71 31.71 -13.86
CA SER A 134 1.69 31.10 -13.01
C SER A 134 0.89 32.18 -12.26
N LEU A 135 -0.40 31.93 -12.04
CA LEU A 135 -1.28 32.81 -11.28
C LEU A 135 -1.29 32.47 -9.78
N LEU A 136 -1.18 31.18 -9.46
CA LEU A 136 -1.28 30.63 -8.10
C LEU A 136 -0.71 29.22 -8.08
N ALA A 137 -0.30 28.72 -6.92
CA ALA A 137 -0.01 27.31 -6.71
C ALA A 137 -0.72 26.74 -5.49
N LEU A 138 -1.00 25.44 -5.52
CA LEU A 138 -1.42 24.65 -4.36
C LEU A 138 -0.21 23.84 -3.89
N HIS A 139 0.16 24.03 -2.63
CA HIS A 139 1.32 23.40 -2.01
C HIS A 139 0.88 22.36 -0.98
N PHE A 140 1.39 21.14 -1.13
CA PHE A 140 1.23 20.04 -0.18
C PHE A 140 2.56 19.76 0.49
N ALA A 141 2.74 20.19 1.75
CA ALA A 141 4.02 20.06 2.44
C ALA A 141 4.38 18.60 2.76
N GLY A 142 3.37 17.73 2.91
CA GLY A 142 3.56 16.30 3.19
C GLY A 142 3.80 15.43 1.94
N ASP A 143 3.78 16.01 0.74
CA ASP A 143 4.14 15.28 -0.48
C ASP A 143 5.66 15.15 -0.60
N GLY A 144 6.15 14.25 -1.45
CA GLY A 144 7.59 14.05 -1.54
C GLY A 144 8.09 13.02 -2.53
N THR A 145 9.29 12.54 -2.28
CA THR A 145 9.96 11.51 -3.10
C THR A 145 10.25 10.27 -2.26
N ALA A 146 9.75 9.12 -2.70
CA ALA A 146 10.04 7.81 -2.16
C ALA A 146 11.16 7.12 -2.95
N SER A 147 11.94 6.30 -2.26
CA SER A 147 12.87 5.34 -2.86
C SER A 147 12.21 3.96 -2.93
N PRO A 148 11.72 3.52 -4.11
CA PRO A 148 11.02 2.23 -4.22
C PRO A 148 11.91 1.04 -3.84
N ILE A 149 13.19 1.10 -4.22
CA ILE A 149 14.17 0.05 -3.93
C ILE A 149 14.40 -0.06 -2.42
N THR A 150 14.57 1.08 -1.74
CA THR A 150 14.78 1.11 -0.28
C THR A 150 13.58 0.54 0.44
N ILE A 151 12.36 1.00 0.12
CA ILE A 151 11.13 0.58 0.79
C ILE A 151 10.85 -0.91 0.56
N VAL A 152 10.93 -1.38 -0.69
CA VAL A 152 10.72 -2.81 -1.00
C VAL A 152 11.74 -3.69 -0.29
N SER A 153 13.01 -3.28 -0.29
CA SER A 153 14.06 -4.04 0.39
C SER A 153 13.80 -4.09 1.89
N PHE A 154 13.43 -2.96 2.51
CA PHE A 154 13.06 -2.92 3.93
C PHE A 154 11.93 -3.91 4.26
N TYR A 155 10.79 -3.81 3.57
CA TYR A 155 9.66 -4.70 3.84
C TYR A 155 9.98 -6.17 3.59
N ARG A 156 10.75 -6.48 2.54
CA ARG A 156 11.20 -7.84 2.27
C ARG A 156 12.05 -8.39 3.41
N GLU A 157 13.04 -7.62 3.86
CA GLU A 157 13.92 -8.04 4.95
C GLU A 157 13.15 -8.20 6.27
N GLU A 158 12.23 -7.29 6.56
CA GLU A 158 11.38 -7.39 7.76
C GLU A 158 10.43 -8.59 7.69
N ALA A 159 9.78 -8.84 6.55
CA ALA A 159 8.96 -10.05 6.36
C ALA A 159 9.78 -11.32 6.61
N ARG A 160 10.99 -11.40 6.06
CA ARG A 160 11.90 -12.54 6.25
C ARG A 160 12.31 -12.71 7.71
N LYS A 161 12.60 -11.62 8.44
CA LYS A 161 12.90 -11.67 9.88
C LYS A 161 11.72 -12.20 10.70
N HIS A 162 10.50 -11.99 10.23
CA HIS A 162 9.26 -12.47 10.85
C HIS A 162 8.76 -13.79 10.24
N GLY A 163 9.65 -14.57 9.61
CA GLY A 163 9.36 -15.95 9.21
C GLY A 163 8.76 -16.13 7.82
N ALA A 164 8.68 -15.08 6.99
CA ALA A 164 8.29 -15.24 5.59
C ALA A 164 9.38 -15.97 4.78
N ASP A 165 8.97 -16.96 3.99
CA ASP A 165 9.82 -17.66 3.03
C ASP A 165 9.85 -16.89 1.70
N LEU A 166 11.06 -16.67 1.16
CA LEU A 166 11.26 -15.96 -0.10
C LEU A 166 11.77 -16.95 -1.16
N ILE A 167 11.00 -17.16 -2.21
CA ILE A 167 11.29 -18.14 -3.26
C ILE A 167 11.48 -17.44 -4.59
N GLU A 168 12.69 -17.52 -5.13
CA GLU A 168 12.94 -17.07 -6.50
C GLU A 168 12.41 -18.11 -7.49
N GLY A 169 11.50 -17.70 -8.38
CA GLY A 169 10.93 -18.58 -9.40
C GLY A 169 9.74 -18.00 -10.15
N ASP A 170 9.40 -18.62 -11.27
CA ASP A 170 8.16 -18.37 -11.99
C ASP A 170 7.01 -19.15 -11.37
N VAL A 171 5.86 -18.49 -11.21
CA VAL A 171 4.58 -19.19 -11.03
C VAL A 171 4.01 -19.48 -12.40
N THR A 172 3.80 -20.75 -12.71
CA THR A 172 3.34 -21.21 -14.03
C THR A 172 1.86 -21.53 -14.06
N ASP A 173 1.27 -21.85 -12.91
CA ASP A 173 -0.15 -22.19 -12.79
C ASP A 173 -0.67 -21.96 -11.36
N ILE A 174 -1.97 -21.64 -11.25
CA ILE A 174 -2.69 -21.58 -9.97
C ILE A 174 -3.67 -22.74 -9.98
N ARG A 175 -3.46 -23.72 -9.09
CA ARG A 175 -4.30 -24.90 -9.07
C ARG A 175 -5.55 -24.66 -8.22
N VAL A 176 -6.69 -25.08 -8.77
CA VAL A 176 -8.00 -24.94 -8.17
C VAL A 176 -8.67 -26.32 -8.11
N SER A 177 -9.15 -26.69 -6.93
CA SER A 177 -9.99 -27.88 -6.71
C SER A 177 -11.21 -27.49 -5.91
N ASP A 178 -12.37 -28.05 -6.26
CA ASP A 178 -13.64 -27.81 -5.54
C ASP A 178 -13.99 -26.32 -5.38
N GLY A 179 -13.71 -25.54 -6.43
CA GLY A 179 -13.94 -24.10 -6.47
C GLY A 179 -12.99 -23.27 -5.58
N ARG A 180 -11.88 -23.86 -5.10
CA ARG A 180 -10.93 -23.21 -4.19
C ARG A 180 -9.49 -23.34 -4.68
N VAL A 181 -8.69 -22.30 -4.47
CA VAL A 181 -7.24 -22.35 -4.71
C VAL A 181 -6.63 -23.34 -3.72
N ASN A 182 -5.87 -24.31 -4.23
CA ASN A 182 -5.18 -25.31 -3.41
C ASN A 182 -3.65 -25.11 -3.41
N GLY A 183 -3.13 -24.22 -4.26
CA GLY A 183 -1.71 -23.91 -4.32
C GLY A 183 -1.27 -23.36 -5.66
N VAL A 184 0.04 -23.22 -5.82
CA VAL A 184 0.68 -22.68 -7.02
C VAL A 184 1.73 -23.65 -7.54
N MET A 185 1.85 -23.72 -8.87
CA MET A 185 2.91 -24.49 -9.52
C MET A 185 4.09 -23.59 -9.85
N THR A 186 5.29 -24.09 -9.59
CA THR A 186 6.56 -23.51 -10.05
C THR A 186 7.37 -24.56 -10.82
N PRO A 187 8.36 -24.18 -11.64
CA PRO A 187 9.26 -25.15 -12.27
C PRO A 187 9.96 -26.08 -11.27
N SER A 188 10.16 -25.64 -10.03
CA SER A 188 10.82 -26.39 -8.96
C SER A 188 9.86 -27.30 -8.18
N GLY A 189 8.55 -27.22 -8.42
CA GLY A 189 7.54 -28.05 -7.77
C GLY A 189 6.27 -27.29 -7.36
N PHE A 190 5.33 -28.04 -6.79
CA PHE A 190 4.05 -27.52 -6.30
C PHE A 190 4.18 -27.01 -4.86
N ILE A 191 3.68 -25.81 -4.61
CA ILE A 191 3.55 -25.23 -3.27
C ILE A 191 2.07 -25.27 -2.90
N GLU A 192 1.73 -26.08 -1.90
CA GLU A 192 0.37 -26.24 -1.42
C GLU A 192 -0.02 -25.06 -0.53
N ALA A 193 -1.10 -24.36 -0.88
CA ALA A 193 -1.65 -23.28 -0.08
C ALA A 193 -2.76 -23.84 0.83
N VAL A 194 -2.44 -24.04 2.10
CA VAL A 194 -3.33 -24.53 3.15
C VAL A 194 -3.96 -23.35 3.88
N ASP A 195 -4.75 -22.57 3.16
CA ASP A 195 -5.32 -21.37 3.76
C ASP A 195 -6.57 -21.68 4.62
N THR A 196 -6.39 -22.26 5.80
CA THR A 196 -7.51 -22.72 6.64
C THR A 196 -8.30 -21.55 7.26
N ALA A 197 -7.63 -20.43 7.52
CA ALA A 197 -8.25 -19.24 8.09
C ALA A 197 -9.04 -18.45 7.03
N THR A 198 -8.48 -18.21 5.85
CA THR A 198 -9.24 -17.60 4.74
C THR A 198 -10.26 -18.59 4.17
N LYS A 199 -10.03 -19.91 4.21
CA LYS A 199 -11.08 -20.91 3.91
C LYS A 199 -12.34 -20.68 4.76
N ARG A 200 -12.17 -20.32 6.04
CA ARG A 200 -13.25 -20.01 6.98
C ARG A 200 -13.78 -18.59 6.79
N ALA A 201 -12.89 -17.62 6.57
CA ALA A 201 -13.22 -16.20 6.40
C ALA A 201 -13.76 -15.85 5.00
N LEU A 202 -13.69 -16.76 4.01
CA LEU A 202 -14.31 -16.62 2.68
C LEU A 202 -15.40 -17.66 2.42
N ASP A 203 -15.69 -18.56 3.36
CA ASP A 203 -16.80 -19.51 3.22
C ASP A 203 -18.12 -18.72 3.06
N PRO A 204 -18.87 -18.90 1.95
CA PRO A 204 -20.16 -18.24 1.76
C PRO A 204 -21.20 -18.67 2.81
N ASN A 205 -21.00 -19.79 3.49
CA ASN A 205 -21.86 -20.26 4.58
C ASN A 205 -21.44 -19.75 5.96
N ARG A 206 -20.34 -19.01 6.10
CA ARG A 206 -19.82 -18.58 7.43
C ARG A 206 -20.77 -17.67 8.21
N PHE A 207 -21.78 -17.12 7.54
CA PHE A 207 -22.81 -16.25 8.13
C PHE A 207 -24.17 -16.93 8.22
N LYS A 208 -24.30 -18.16 7.74
CA LYS A 208 -25.58 -18.87 7.67
C LYS A 208 -26.09 -19.15 9.08
N GLY A 209 -27.28 -18.62 9.40
CA GLY A 209 -27.92 -18.77 10.71
C GLY A 209 -27.39 -17.83 11.81
N ARG A 210 -26.54 -16.85 11.44
CA ARG A 210 -26.05 -15.83 12.38
C ARG A 210 -26.93 -14.58 12.30
N ASP A 211 -27.10 -13.92 13.45
CA ASP A 211 -27.86 -12.67 13.56
C ASP A 211 -27.09 -11.47 12.95
N ILE A 212 -27.81 -10.58 12.28
CA ILE A 212 -27.21 -9.49 11.50
C ILE A 212 -26.62 -8.37 12.36
N GLU A 213 -27.15 -8.17 13.56
CA GLU A 213 -26.67 -7.15 14.50
C GLU A 213 -25.34 -7.59 15.13
N SER A 214 -25.24 -8.88 15.48
CA SER A 214 -23.97 -9.51 15.88
C SER A 214 -22.90 -9.44 14.77
N LEU A 215 -23.27 -9.72 13.52
CA LEU A 215 -22.32 -9.64 12.39
C LEU A 215 -21.84 -8.21 12.12
N LYS A 216 -22.72 -7.22 12.30
CA LYS A 216 -22.39 -5.82 12.16
C LYS A 216 -21.42 -5.37 13.26
N GLN A 217 -21.67 -5.78 14.50
CA GLN A 217 -20.78 -5.47 15.63
C GLN A 217 -19.41 -6.12 15.43
N GLU A 218 -19.34 -7.40 15.06
CA GLU A 218 -18.07 -8.08 14.77
C GLU A 218 -17.29 -7.43 13.61
N SER A 219 -18.00 -6.99 12.57
CA SER A 219 -17.38 -6.25 11.46
C SER A 219 -16.81 -4.91 11.91
N LEU A 220 -17.50 -4.19 12.79
CA LEU A 220 -17.05 -2.91 13.34
C LEU A 220 -15.85 -3.12 14.28
N ASP A 221 -15.90 -4.15 15.12
CA ASP A 221 -14.81 -4.49 16.05
C ASP A 221 -13.55 -4.91 15.28
N GLY A 222 -13.70 -5.70 14.21
CA GLY A 222 -12.59 -6.07 13.33
C GLY A 222 -11.99 -4.86 12.60
N TYR A 223 -12.83 -3.96 12.11
CA TYR A 223 -12.39 -2.72 11.47
C TYR A 223 -11.61 -1.81 12.46
N ASN A 224 -12.14 -1.63 13.68
CA ASN A 224 -11.52 -0.82 14.73
C ASN A 224 -10.26 -1.45 15.35
N HIS A 225 -10.09 -2.77 15.23
CA HIS A 225 -8.88 -3.46 15.65
C HIS A 225 -7.75 -3.31 14.63
N ILE A 226 -8.09 -3.37 13.32
CA ILE A 226 -7.12 -3.22 12.22
C ILE A 226 -6.65 -1.77 12.12
N TYR A 227 -7.57 -0.82 12.23
CA TYR A 227 -7.29 0.61 12.26
C TYR A 227 -7.56 1.05 13.69
N LYS A 228 -6.52 1.27 14.51
CA LYS A 228 -6.64 1.68 15.94
C LYS A 228 -7.43 3.00 16.09
N THR A 229 -8.75 2.94 15.95
CA THR A 229 -9.71 4.03 16.12
C THR A 229 -10.59 3.69 17.32
N GLN A 230 -9.97 3.49 18.47
CA GLN A 230 -10.67 3.71 19.73
C GLN A 230 -10.22 5.07 20.27
N GLU A 231 -11.10 6.06 20.12
CA GLU A 231 -11.14 7.18 21.06
C GLU A 231 -11.36 6.58 22.45
N ASN A 232 -10.35 6.68 23.30
CA ASN A 232 -10.52 6.45 24.74
C ASN A 232 -11.56 7.44 25.26
N SER A 233 -12.80 7.00 25.36
CA SER A 233 -13.84 7.67 26.15
C SER A 233 -13.71 7.16 27.59
N GLN A 234 -13.03 7.93 28.43
CA GLN A 234 -13.38 8.07 29.85
C GLN A 234 -13.99 9.44 30.05
#